data_AF-G9ETB0-F1
#
_entry.id   AF-G9ETB0-F1
#
_cell.length_a   1.000
_cell.length_b   1.000
_cell.length_c   1.000
_cell.angle_alpha   90.00
_cell.angle_beta   90.00
_cell.angle_gamma   90.00
#
_symmetry.space_group_name_H-M   'P 1'
#
loop_
_entity.id
_entity.type
_entity.pdbx_description
1 polymer ?
#
loop_
_entity_poly.entity_id
_entity_poly.type
_entity_poly.pdbx_seq_one_letter_code
_entity_poly.pdbx_strand_id
1 'polypeptide(L)' 'MGAGYYDRTFKDKTNCTLFGVAYQFQRVDYIQPHPWDIPLDAVITQRAIYWRNP' A
#
# COMPACT_ATOMS: atom_id res chain seq x y z
N MET A 1 14.96 -1.65 -0.41
CA MET A 1 14.33 -0.31 -0.37
C MET A 1 13.37 -0.30 0.81
N GLY A 2 13.67 0.38 1.91
CA GLY A 2 12.87 0.25 3.15
C GLY A 2 13.24 1.24 4.25
N ALA A 3 13.69 2.44 3.87
CA ALA A 3 14.11 3.46 4.85
C ALA A 3 12.94 4.30 5.40
N GLY A 4 11.70 3.83 5.28
CA GLY A 4 10.50 4.49 5.83
C GLY A 4 10.17 5.85 5.20
N TYR A 5 10.62 6.11 3.97
CA TYR A 5 10.36 7.39 3.29
C TYR A 5 8.88 7.60 3.06
N TYR A 6 8.17 6.58 2.55
CA TYR A 6 6.73 6.66 2.29
C TYR A 6 5.93 6.80 3.59
N ASP A 7 6.30 6.06 4.63
CA ASP A 7 5.66 6.16 5.95
C ASP A 7 5.79 7.57 6.53
N ARG A 8 6.95 8.21 6.37
CA ARG A 8 7.15 9.60 6.82
C ARG A 8 6.37 10.60 5.97
N THR A 9 6.31 10.38 4.65
CA THR A 9 5.65 11.30 3.73
C THR A 9 4.13 11.29 3.88
N PHE A 10 3.53 10.14 4.18
CA PHE A 10 2.07 9.99 4.23
C PHE A 10 1.46 10.02 5.63
N LYS A 11 2.28 10.07 6.70
CA LYS A 11 1.82 10.01 8.11
C LYS A 11 0.67 10.96 8.44
N ASP A 12 0.69 12.18 7.91
CA ASP A 12 -0.27 13.24 8.23
C ASP A 12 -1.21 13.57 7.05
N LYS A 13 -1.25 12.73 6.01
CA LYS A 13 -2.09 12.94 4.81
C LYS A 13 -3.42 12.22 4.98
N THR A 14 -4.38 12.87 5.64
CA THR A 14 -5.71 12.31 5.92
C THR A 14 -6.71 12.41 4.77
N ASN A 15 -6.41 13.18 3.72
CA ASN A 15 -7.32 13.40 2.59
C ASN A 15 -6.68 13.07 1.22
N CYS A 16 -5.85 12.02 1.19
CA CYS A 16 -5.16 11.58 0.00
C CYS A 16 -5.41 10.09 -0.20
N THR A 17 -6.00 9.72 -1.35
CA THR A 17 -6.17 8.32 -1.70
C THR A 17 -4.84 7.76 -2.19
N LEU A 18 -4.35 6.70 -1.54
CA LEU A 18 -3.08 6.07 -1.83
C LEU A 18 -3.28 4.81 -2.68
N PHE A 19 -2.77 4.86 -3.92
CA PHE A 19 -2.76 3.73 -4.83
C PHE A 19 -1.35 3.16 -4.99
N GLY A 20 -1.19 1.88 -4.71
CA GLY A 20 0.03 1.13 -5.01
C GLY A 20 0.00 0.59 -6.44
N VAL A 21 1.16 0.53 -7.09
CA VAL A 21 1.31 -0.18 -8.37
C VAL A 21 2.32 -1.29 -8.15
N ALA A 22 1.92 -2.52 -8.46
CA ALA A 22 2.76 -3.69 -8.27
C ALA A 22 2.53 -4.74 -9.37
N TYR A 23 3.50 -5.60 -9.58
CA TYR A 23 3.28 -6.78 -10.40
C TYR A 23 2.41 -7.81 -9.67
N GLN A 24 1.64 -8.59 -10.44
CA GLN A 24 0.78 -9.61 -9.85
C GLN A 24 1.55 -10.62 -8.99
N PHE A 25 2.78 -10.98 -9.37
CA PHE A 25 3.58 -11.95 -8.63
C PHE A 25 4.04 -11.43 -7.26
N GLN A 26 3.97 -10.11 -7.01
CA GLN A 26 4.29 -9.52 -5.71
C GLN A 26 3.12 -9.62 -4.72
N ARG A 27 1.93 -10.03 -5.18
CA ARG A 27 0.78 -10.27 -4.30
C ARG A 27 1.03 -11.54 -3.50
N VAL A 28 0.97 -11.39 -2.18
CA VAL A 28 1.01 -12.48 -1.21
C VAL A 28 -0.29 -12.51 -0.42
N ASP A 29 -0.67 -13.66 0.12
CA ASP A 29 -1.89 -13.80 0.93
C ASP A 29 -1.79 -13.06 2.27
N TYR A 30 -0.58 -13.00 2.82
CA TYR A 30 -0.30 -12.32 4.08
C TYR A 30 1.11 -11.73 4.09
N ILE A 31 1.20 -10.51 4.60
CA ILE A 31 2.45 -9.87 5.00
C ILE A 31 2.26 -9.39 6.43
N GLN A 32 3.28 -9.54 7.27
CA GLN A 32 3.23 -9.06 8.64
C GLN A 32 3.36 -7.53 8.64
N PRO A 33 2.30 -6.77 9.00
CA PRO A 33 2.39 -5.31 9.04
C PRO A 33 3.21 -4.87 10.25
N HIS A 34 3.98 -3.79 10.08
CA HIS A 34 4.61 -3.10 11.18
C HIS A 34 3.72 -1.94 11.70
N PRO A 35 3.82 -1.56 12.98
CA PRO A 35 2.99 -0.50 13.56
C PRO A 35 3.10 0.88 12.90
N TRP A 36 4.18 1.12 12.16
CA TRP A 36 4.45 2.38 11.47
C TRP A 36 4.11 2.32 9.97
N ASP A 37 3.68 1.16 9.45
CA ASP A 37 3.35 1.01 8.05
C ASP A 37 2.05 1.76 7.72
N ILE A 38 2.08 2.54 6.64
CA ILE A 38 0.88 3.24 6.15
C ILE A 38 0.16 2.38 5.10
N PRO A 39 -1.08 1.96 5.39
CA PRO A 39 -1.84 1.13 4.45
C PRO A 39 -2.33 1.94 3.26
N LEU A 40 -2.31 1.30 2.09
CA LEU A 40 -2.86 1.83 0.84
C LEU A 40 -4.37 1.60 0.77
N ASP A 41 -5.08 2.44 0.01
CA ASP A 41 -6.51 2.28 -0.26
C ASP A 41 -6.76 1.20 -1.32
N ALA A 42 -5.89 1.14 -2.32
CA ALA A 42 -5.91 0.09 -3.33
C ALA A 42 -4.54 -0.20 -3.94
N VAL A 43 -4.41 -1.40 -4.51
CA VAL A 43 -3.23 -1.84 -5.27
C VAL A 43 -3.65 -2.23 -6.67
N ILE A 44 -3.00 -1.65 -7.66
CA ILE A 44 -3.24 -1.89 -9.08
C ILE A 44 -2.15 -2.83 -9.60
N THR A 45 -2.58 -3.94 -10.21
CA THR A 45 -1.70 -4.84 -10.95
C THR A 45 -2.13 -4.92 -12.40
N GLN A 46 -1.32 -5.60 -13.21
CA GLN A 46 -1.65 -5.89 -14.61
C GLN A 46 -2.93 -6.73 -14.77
N ARG A 47 -3.44 -7.37 -13.70
CA ARG A 47 -4.59 -8.29 -13.76
C ARG A 47 -5.83 -7.75 -13.07
N ALA A 48 -5.69 -6.93 -12.02
CA ALA A 48 -6.83 -6.46 -11.23
C ALA A 48 -6.46 -5.25 -10.36
N ILE A 49 -7.50 -4.60 -9.83
CA ILE A 49 -7.40 -3.59 -8.77
C ILE A 49 -7.90 -4.24 -7.47
N TYR A 50 -7.08 -4.20 -6.42
CA TYR A 50 -7.38 -4.76 -5.11
C TYR A 50 -7.65 -3.62 -4.14
N TRP A 51 -8.90 -3.50 -3.68
CA TRP A 51 -9.32 -2.49 -2.71
C TRP A 51 -9.19 -3.01 -1.28
N ARG A 52 -8.75 -2.15 -0.36
CA ARG A 52 -8.65 -2.48 1.06
C ARG A 52 -10.00 -2.51 1.75
N ASN A 53 -10.86 -1.53 1.45
CA ASN A 53 -12.27 -1.49 1.82
C ASN A 53 -13.10 -1.19 0.56
N PRO A 54 -14.33 -1.72 0.42
CA PRO A 54 -15.30 -1.21 -0.53
C PRO A 54 -15.76 0.21 -0.16
#